data_AF-A0A9E2U012-F1
#
_entry.id   AF-A0A9E2U012-F1
#
_cell.length_a   1.000
_cell.length_b   1.000
_cell.length_c   1.000
_cell.angle_alpha   90.00
_cell.angle_beta   90.00
_cell.angle_gamma   90.00
#
_symmetry.space_group_name_H-M   'P 1'
#
loop_
_entity.id
_entity.type
_entity.pdbx_description
1 polymer ?
#
loop_
_entity_poly.entity_id
_entity_poly.type
_entity_poly.pdbx_seq_one_letter_code
_entity_poly.pdbx_strand_id
1 'polypeptide(L)'
;MPRTRVLVVVSVAAGAAAMLLAGCGGGPAAPGIASVAGGTTSTSTTQNDSGQQPLGGGPTPGGSFRLAMKVGTVDGEKFSECMRKNGVTNFPDPNGQGVITIDSGTGIDPGSPAFRSAQKTCRKLLPNGGQPTPAQQAQQQKQMLEFSVCMRTHGIKDFPDPSDGGLRIRVQPGTSLDPNSPQFQSAMKACQKYGPKGLGPGG
;
A
#
# COMPACT_ATOMS: atom_id res chain seq x y z
N MET A 1 -33.25 -50.72 18.15
CA MET A 1 -33.78 -51.49 17.01
C MET A 1 -34.23 -50.50 15.93
N PRO A 2 -33.56 -50.44 14.76
CA PRO A 2 -34.00 -49.60 13.65
C PRO A 2 -34.94 -50.39 12.73
N ARG A 3 -35.90 -49.70 12.10
CA ARG A 3 -36.49 -49.97 10.77
C ARG A 3 -37.80 -49.20 10.66
N THR A 4 -37.92 -48.28 9.69
CA THR A 4 -38.87 -48.40 8.57
C THR A 4 -38.47 -47.39 7.48
N ARG A 5 -38.57 -47.84 6.23
CA ARG A 5 -38.07 -47.24 5.00
C ARG A 5 -39.16 -46.45 4.26
N VAL A 6 -38.74 -45.32 3.68
CA VAL A 6 -38.96 -44.82 2.30
C VAL A 6 -40.41 -44.66 1.79
N LEU A 7 -40.74 -43.42 1.40
CA LEU A 7 -41.48 -43.16 0.16
C LEU A 7 -40.97 -41.89 -0.53
N VAL A 8 -40.55 -42.09 -1.77
CA VAL A 8 -40.07 -41.11 -2.75
C VAL A 8 -41.27 -40.41 -3.39
N VAL A 9 -41.23 -39.09 -3.53
CA VAL A 9 -42.04 -38.39 -4.54
C VAL A 9 -41.11 -37.49 -5.35
N VAL A 10 -40.98 -37.87 -6.62
CA VAL A 10 -40.31 -37.14 -7.71
C VAL A 10 -41.18 -35.94 -8.09
N SER A 11 -40.57 -34.79 -8.33
CA SER A 11 -41.23 -33.67 -9.03
C SER A 11 -40.24 -33.02 -9.97
N VAL A 12 -40.34 -33.40 -11.25
CA VAL A 12 -39.72 -32.76 -12.41
C VAL A 12 -40.58 -31.55 -12.77
N ALA A 13 -39.98 -30.37 -12.91
CA ALA A 13 -40.58 -29.26 -13.63
C ALA A 13 -39.50 -28.53 -14.43
N ALA A 14 -39.59 -28.68 -15.74
CA ALA A 14 -38.81 -28.00 -16.76
C ALA A 14 -39.48 -26.68 -17.19
N GLY A 15 -38.68 -25.73 -17.67
CA GLY A 15 -39.13 -24.53 -18.39
C GLY A 15 -38.56 -23.23 -17.78
N ALA A 16 -38.13 -22.21 -18.51
CA ALA A 16 -37.95 -21.99 -19.94
C ALA A 16 -36.99 -20.78 -20.07
N ALA A 17 -36.20 -20.75 -21.14
CA ALA A 17 -35.24 -19.69 -21.44
C ALA A 17 -35.93 -18.39 -21.89
N ALA A 18 -35.42 -17.24 -21.45
CA ALA A 18 -35.63 -15.94 -22.09
C ALA A 18 -34.44 -15.00 -21.79
N MET A 19 -33.50 -14.89 -22.73
CA MET A 19 -32.53 -13.79 -22.77
C MET A 19 -32.67 -13.09 -24.13
N LEU A 20 -33.18 -11.87 -24.10
CA LEU A 20 -33.16 -10.92 -25.22
C LEU A 20 -33.04 -9.51 -24.62
N LEU A 21 -31.86 -8.91 -24.77
CA LEU A 21 -31.72 -7.46 -24.88
C LEU A 21 -30.58 -7.18 -25.85
N ALA A 22 -31.00 -6.80 -27.05
CA ALA A 22 -30.16 -6.29 -28.12
C ALA A 22 -29.70 -4.87 -27.78
N GLY A 23 -28.41 -4.59 -28.00
CA GLY A 23 -27.85 -3.24 -28.00
C GLY A 23 -26.74 -3.19 -29.03
N CYS A 24 -27.04 -2.66 -30.22
CA CYS A 24 -26.09 -2.37 -31.29
C CYS A 24 -26.21 -0.88 -31.62
N GLY A 25 -25.07 -0.17 -31.65
CA GLY A 25 -24.94 1.18 -32.18
C GLY A 25 -23.52 1.35 -32.74
N GLY A 26 -23.38 1.24 -34.07
CA GLY A 26 -22.13 1.41 -34.82
C GLY A 26 -21.73 2.88 -34.97
N GLY A 27 -20.43 3.23 -34.93
CA GLY A 27 -19.51 3.39 -36.08
C GLY A 27 -19.10 4.88 -36.21
N PRO A 28 -17.99 5.31 -36.87
CA PRO A 28 -17.27 4.63 -37.96
C PRO A 28 -15.71 4.69 -37.94
N ALA A 29 -15.15 3.94 -38.90
CA ALA A 29 -13.92 4.19 -39.69
C ALA A 29 -12.51 4.00 -39.08
N ALA A 30 -11.79 3.07 -39.71
CA ALA A 30 -10.37 2.72 -39.55
C ALA A 30 -9.41 3.80 -40.11
N PRO A 31 -8.09 3.66 -39.92
CA PRO A 31 -7.32 2.80 -40.81
C PRO A 31 -6.51 1.72 -40.08
N GLY A 32 -6.48 0.54 -40.70
CA GLY A 32 -5.64 -0.57 -40.29
C GLY A 32 -4.16 -0.35 -40.64
N ILE A 33 -3.30 -0.93 -39.80
CA ILE A 33 -1.95 -1.31 -40.16
C ILE A 33 -1.80 -2.81 -39.85
N ALA A 34 -1.50 -3.59 -40.87
CA ALA A 34 -1.00 -4.94 -40.73
C ALA A 34 0.45 -4.86 -40.25
N SER A 35 0.85 -5.71 -39.30
CA SER A 35 2.12 -6.46 -39.34
C SER A 35 2.27 -7.36 -38.09
N VAL A 36 2.34 -8.67 -38.38
CA VAL A 36 3.31 -9.68 -37.90
C VAL A 36 3.51 -9.94 -36.41
N ALA A 37 3.62 -11.23 -36.10
CA ALA A 37 3.98 -11.79 -34.81
C ALA A 37 5.31 -11.24 -34.27
N GLY A 38 5.38 -10.97 -32.97
CA GLY A 38 6.63 -10.86 -32.20
C GLY A 38 6.62 -9.80 -31.11
N GLY A 39 6.72 -10.26 -29.84
CA GLY A 39 7.32 -9.49 -28.74
C GLY A 39 6.49 -8.36 -28.11
N THR A 40 5.83 -8.67 -26.99
CA THR A 40 5.16 -7.69 -26.13
C THR A 40 6.17 -6.68 -25.57
N THR A 41 6.26 -5.50 -26.18
CA THR A 41 6.89 -4.31 -25.60
C THR A 41 5.79 -3.38 -25.12
N SER A 42 5.70 -3.16 -23.82
CA SER A 42 4.72 -2.26 -23.20
C SER A 42 5.09 -0.80 -23.46
N THR A 43 4.38 -0.14 -24.37
CA THR A 43 4.45 1.31 -24.56
C THR A 43 3.47 1.99 -23.60
N SER A 44 4.02 2.69 -22.61
CA SER A 44 3.32 3.55 -21.67
C SER A 44 2.91 4.87 -22.33
N THR A 45 1.61 5.14 -22.38
CA THR A 45 1.06 6.45 -22.78
C THR A 45 1.28 7.46 -21.66
N THR A 46 1.91 8.59 -22.01
CA THR A 46 2.06 9.79 -21.19
C THR A 46 0.71 10.49 -21.01
N GLN A 47 0.24 10.60 -19.76
CA GLN A 47 -0.69 11.65 -19.35
C GLN A 47 -0.06 12.47 -18.23
N ASN A 48 0.00 13.76 -18.51
CA ASN A 48 0.49 14.84 -17.67
C ASN A 48 -0.58 15.16 -16.62
N ASP A 49 -0.32 14.83 -15.34
CA ASP A 49 -1.07 15.35 -14.19
C ASP A 49 -0.09 15.72 -13.06
N SER A 50 -0.25 16.93 -12.54
CA SER A 50 0.71 17.62 -11.70
C SER A 50 0.70 17.09 -10.25
N GLY A 51 1.70 16.28 -9.90
CA GLY A 51 2.46 16.42 -8.65
C GLY A 51 1.73 16.45 -7.30
N GLN A 52 0.77 15.55 -7.05
CA GLN A 52 0.37 15.19 -5.68
C GLN A 52 1.12 13.93 -5.23
N GLN A 53 2.13 14.09 -4.35
CA GLN A 53 2.71 12.97 -3.59
C GLN A 53 2.19 13.02 -2.15
N PRO A 54 1.31 12.11 -1.73
CA PRO A 54 1.10 11.81 -0.32
C PRO A 54 2.40 11.26 0.26
N LEU A 55 2.97 11.91 1.28
CA LEU A 55 4.01 11.31 2.13
C LEU A 55 3.36 10.34 3.14
N GLY A 56 2.63 9.38 2.59
CA GLY A 56 2.42 8.06 3.14
C GLY A 56 2.81 7.14 1.99
N GLY A 57 3.98 6.53 2.09
CA GLY A 57 4.69 5.86 0.98
C GLY A 57 3.77 5.05 0.07
N GLY A 58 3.39 5.66 -1.04
CA GLY A 58 2.83 4.98 -2.19
C GLY A 58 3.98 4.39 -3.02
N PRO A 59 3.80 3.23 -3.65
CA PRO A 59 4.85 2.59 -4.44
C PRO A 59 5.20 3.48 -5.64
N THR A 60 6.41 4.03 -5.66
CA THR A 60 7.03 4.54 -6.88
C THR A 60 7.54 3.35 -7.70
N PRO A 61 7.25 3.27 -9.02
CA PRO A 61 7.88 2.27 -9.87
C PRO A 61 9.39 2.49 -9.88
N GLY A 62 10.15 1.58 -9.26
CA GLY A 62 11.62 1.65 -9.18
C GLY A 62 12.20 2.04 -7.81
N GLY A 63 11.37 2.36 -6.81
CA GLY A 63 11.82 2.49 -5.41
C GLY A 63 11.83 1.14 -4.70
N SER A 64 12.93 0.78 -4.05
CA SER A 64 12.99 -0.38 -3.15
C SER A 64 12.07 -0.15 -1.96
N PHE A 65 10.82 -0.62 -2.05
CA PHE A 65 9.90 -0.59 -0.93
C PHE A 65 10.39 -1.56 0.14
N ARG A 66 10.51 -1.09 1.38
CA ARG A 66 10.78 -1.92 2.55
C ARG A 66 9.82 -1.53 3.66
N LEU A 67 9.00 -2.47 4.08
CA LEU A 67 8.10 -2.33 5.22
C LEU A 67 8.49 -3.35 6.28
N ALA A 68 8.91 -2.84 7.43
CA ALA A 68 9.16 -3.65 8.61
C ALA A 68 8.03 -3.42 9.62
N MET A 69 7.37 -4.50 10.04
CA MET A 69 6.32 -4.47 11.05
C MET A 69 6.72 -5.33 12.23
N LYS A 70 6.65 -4.78 13.45
CA LYS A 70 6.89 -5.54 14.68
C LYS A 70 5.56 -6.14 15.14
N VAL A 71 5.48 -7.46 15.13
CA VAL A 71 4.27 -8.24 15.41
C VAL A 71 4.41 -9.16 16.63
N GLY A 72 5.63 -9.29 17.17
CA GLY A 72 5.94 -10.30 18.19
C GLY A 72 6.19 -11.67 17.55
N THR A 73 6.85 -12.58 18.26
CA THR A 73 7.24 -13.89 17.69
C THR A 73 6.04 -14.83 17.56
N VAL A 74 5.25 -15.00 18.62
CA VAL A 74 4.12 -15.94 18.66
C VAL A 74 2.92 -15.49 17.82
N ASP A 75 2.55 -14.21 17.90
CA ASP A 75 1.43 -13.66 17.15
C ASP A 75 1.81 -13.37 15.69
N GLY A 76 3.10 -13.12 15.44
CA GLY A 76 3.63 -12.90 14.10
C GLY A 76 3.54 -14.13 13.21
N GLU A 77 3.85 -15.33 13.71
CA GLU A 77 3.74 -16.57 12.94
C GLU A 77 2.29 -16.86 12.53
N LYS A 78 1.34 -16.70 13.47
CA LYS A 78 -0.10 -16.87 13.19
C LYS A 78 -0.59 -15.86 12.17
N PHE A 79 -0.12 -14.62 12.25
CA PHE A 79 -0.41 -13.60 11.27
C PHE A 79 0.14 -13.96 9.89
N SER A 80 1.40 -14.38 9.80
CA SER A 80 2.05 -14.79 8.55
C SER A 80 1.34 -15.99 7.91
N GLU A 81 0.99 -17.00 8.69
CA GLU A 81 0.20 -18.14 8.20
C GLU A 81 -1.19 -17.71 7.71
N CYS A 82 -1.86 -16.82 8.45
CA CYS A 82 -3.15 -16.28 8.03
C CYS A 82 -3.03 -15.51 6.70
N MET A 83 -2.01 -14.68 6.52
CA MET A 83 -1.78 -13.93 5.28
C MET A 83 -1.58 -14.87 4.08
N ARG A 84 -0.79 -15.95 4.25
CA ARG A 84 -0.58 -16.98 3.22
C ARG A 84 -1.87 -17.70 2.85
N LYS A 85 -2.69 -18.06 3.85
CA LYS A 85 -4.00 -18.70 3.64
C LYS A 85 -5.02 -17.77 2.95
N ASN A 86 -4.84 -16.46 3.04
CA ASN A 86 -5.74 -15.46 2.45
C ASN A 86 -5.20 -14.85 1.14
N GLY A 87 -4.29 -15.54 0.45
CA GLY A 87 -3.87 -15.20 -0.92
C GLY A 87 -2.54 -14.46 -1.04
N VAL A 88 -1.85 -14.18 0.07
CA VAL A 88 -0.49 -13.64 0.05
C VAL A 88 0.50 -14.77 0.30
N THR A 89 0.62 -15.71 -0.64
CA THR A 89 1.35 -16.98 -0.44
C THR A 89 2.83 -16.81 -0.10
N ASN A 90 3.46 -15.73 -0.58
CA ASN A 90 4.86 -15.43 -0.34
C ASN A 90 5.10 -14.62 0.95
N PHE A 91 4.08 -14.49 1.81
CA PHE A 91 4.19 -13.68 3.01
C PHE A 91 5.25 -14.24 3.97
N PRO A 92 6.25 -13.44 4.37
CA PRO A 92 7.37 -13.90 5.18
C PRO A 92 6.99 -14.08 6.65
N ASP A 93 7.73 -14.94 7.33
CA ASP A 93 7.62 -15.13 8.77
C ASP A 93 8.39 -14.06 9.54
N PRO A 94 8.00 -13.75 10.80
CA PRO A 94 8.78 -12.86 11.65
C PRO A 94 10.18 -13.44 11.90
N ASN A 95 11.18 -12.57 11.93
CA ASN A 95 12.51 -12.95 12.40
C ASN A 95 12.52 -13.22 13.92
N GLY A 96 13.67 -13.62 14.48
CA GLY A 96 13.84 -13.86 15.92
C GLY A 96 13.53 -12.65 16.84
N GLN A 97 13.36 -11.45 16.28
CA GLN A 97 12.93 -10.25 16.99
C GLN A 97 11.42 -9.97 16.87
N GLY A 98 10.65 -10.86 16.24
CA GLY A 98 9.22 -10.68 15.99
C GLY A 98 8.95 -9.60 14.93
N VAL A 99 9.86 -9.41 13.98
CA VAL A 99 9.73 -8.41 12.91
C VAL A 99 9.52 -9.12 11.58
N ILE A 100 8.42 -8.77 10.89
CA ILE A 100 8.14 -9.17 9.52
C ILE A 100 8.67 -8.08 8.60
N THR A 101 9.47 -8.46 7.61
CA THR A 101 9.99 -7.55 6.59
C THR A 101 9.38 -7.91 5.24
N ILE A 102 8.68 -6.97 4.63
CA ILE A 102 8.19 -7.04 3.25
C ILE A 102 9.05 -6.11 2.42
N ASP A 103 9.67 -6.65 1.39
CA ASP A 103 10.46 -5.86 0.45
C ASP A 103 10.17 -6.25 -1.00
N SER A 104 10.72 -5.49 -1.94
CA SER A 104 10.57 -5.76 -3.38
C SER A 104 10.98 -7.17 -3.80
N GLY A 105 11.85 -7.85 -3.04
CA GLY A 105 12.28 -9.23 -3.29
C GLY A 105 11.23 -10.29 -2.90
N THR A 106 10.25 -9.93 -2.07
CA THR A 106 9.16 -10.84 -1.68
C THR A 106 8.06 -10.98 -2.75
N GLY A 107 8.03 -10.07 -3.73
CA GLY A 107 6.97 -10.00 -4.74
C GLY A 107 5.60 -9.63 -4.16
N ILE A 108 5.56 -9.08 -2.94
CA ILE A 108 4.32 -8.66 -2.28
C ILE A 108 4.11 -7.18 -2.54
N ASP A 109 2.94 -6.85 -3.10
CA ASP A 109 2.45 -5.48 -3.15
C ASP A 109 1.48 -5.23 -1.98
N PRO A 110 1.85 -4.41 -0.96
CA PRO A 110 0.95 -4.04 0.13
C PRO A 110 -0.27 -3.23 -0.33
N GLY A 111 -0.19 -2.62 -1.52
CA GLY A 111 -1.30 -1.92 -2.16
C GLY A 111 -2.34 -2.87 -2.74
N SER A 112 -1.98 -4.12 -3.03
CA SER A 112 -2.83 -5.07 -3.77
C SER A 112 -4.14 -5.40 -3.03
N PRO A 113 -5.25 -5.65 -3.75
CA PRO A 113 -6.51 -6.06 -3.15
C PRO A 113 -6.39 -7.34 -2.30
N ALA A 114 -5.56 -8.30 -2.76
CA ALA A 114 -5.29 -9.54 -2.05
C ALA A 114 -4.64 -9.26 -0.68
N PHE A 115 -3.61 -8.41 -0.65
CA PHE A 115 -2.94 -8.03 0.59
C PHE A 115 -3.88 -7.31 1.55
N ARG A 116 -4.62 -6.30 1.08
CA ARG A 116 -5.56 -5.53 1.92
C ARG A 116 -6.67 -6.41 2.50
N SER A 117 -7.20 -7.33 1.70
CA SER A 117 -8.21 -8.29 2.13
C SER A 117 -7.65 -9.23 3.22
N ALA A 118 -6.50 -9.86 2.95
CA ALA A 118 -5.81 -10.72 3.90
C ALA A 118 -5.50 -9.98 5.21
N GLN A 119 -4.94 -8.77 5.13
CA GLN A 119 -4.62 -7.94 6.30
C GLN A 119 -5.88 -7.59 7.11
N LYS A 120 -7.01 -7.29 6.46
CA LYS A 120 -8.28 -7.03 7.15
C LYS A 120 -8.75 -8.25 7.94
N THR A 121 -8.62 -9.45 7.36
CA THR A 121 -9.00 -10.71 8.03
C THR A 121 -8.04 -11.07 9.16
N CYS A 122 -6.74 -10.89 8.93
CA CYS A 122 -5.68 -11.38 9.80
C CYS A 122 -5.29 -10.39 10.91
N ARG A 123 -5.61 -9.09 10.81
CA ARG A 123 -5.23 -8.09 11.82
C ARG A 123 -5.69 -8.44 13.23
N LYS A 124 -6.81 -9.16 13.38
CA LYS A 124 -7.35 -9.58 14.67
C LYS A 124 -6.39 -10.46 15.48
N LEU A 125 -5.40 -11.06 14.82
CA LEU A 125 -4.36 -11.88 15.44
C LEU A 125 -3.23 -11.04 16.01
N LEU A 126 -3.17 -9.74 15.69
CA LEU A 126 -2.13 -8.83 16.15
C LEU A 126 -2.62 -7.98 17.33
N PRO A 127 -1.74 -7.65 18.30
CA PRO A 127 -2.06 -6.68 19.35
C PRO A 127 -2.40 -5.33 18.71
N ASN A 128 -3.51 -4.72 19.17
CA ASN A 128 -4.07 -3.48 18.59
C ASN A 128 -4.28 -3.53 17.06
N GLY A 129 -4.48 -4.72 16.48
CA GLY A 129 -4.64 -4.87 15.04
C GLY A 129 -3.38 -4.59 14.22
N GLY A 130 -2.20 -4.58 14.85
CA GLY A 130 -0.95 -4.15 14.23
C GLY A 130 -0.88 -2.63 14.01
N GLN A 131 -1.72 -1.85 14.70
CA GLN A 131 -1.72 -0.40 14.66
C GLN A 131 -1.09 0.18 15.94
N PRO A 132 -0.46 1.37 15.87
CA PRO A 132 0.03 2.04 17.07
C PRO A 132 -1.14 2.42 17.98
N THR A 133 -0.94 2.31 19.29
CA THR A 133 -1.93 2.76 20.29
C THR A 133 -2.15 4.28 20.21
N PRO A 134 -3.27 4.82 20.73
CA PRO A 134 -3.47 6.27 20.79
C PRO A 134 -2.29 7.02 21.45
N ALA A 135 -1.68 6.44 22.49
CA ALA A 135 -0.49 7.01 23.13
C ALA A 135 0.74 7.00 22.21
N GLN A 136 0.95 5.92 21.46
CA GLN A 136 2.04 5.85 20.47
C GLN A 136 1.82 6.82 19.31
N GLN A 137 0.57 6.97 18.85
CA GLN A 137 0.20 7.94 17.82
C GLN A 137 0.45 9.38 18.30
N ALA A 138 0.04 9.72 19.52
CA ALA A 138 0.30 11.04 20.11
C ALA A 138 1.81 11.32 20.19
N GLN A 139 2.61 10.33 20.58
CA GLN A 139 4.07 10.48 20.63
C GLN A 139 4.69 10.67 19.23
N GLN A 140 4.22 9.93 18.22
CA GLN A 140 4.65 10.14 16.84
C GLN A 140 4.27 11.52 16.31
N GLN A 141 3.04 11.98 16.58
CA GLN A 141 2.60 13.32 16.18
C GLN A 141 3.47 14.40 16.82
N LYS A 142 3.78 14.28 18.11
CA LYS A 142 4.68 15.20 18.80
C LYS A 142 6.07 15.22 18.15
N GLN A 143 6.63 14.05 17.86
CA GLN A 143 7.94 13.94 17.21
C GLN A 143 7.95 14.57 15.80
N MET A 144 6.90 14.36 15.01
CA MET A 144 6.76 15.00 13.69
C MET A 144 6.60 16.52 13.81
N LEU A 145 5.93 17.02 14.83
CA LEU A 145 5.81 18.46 15.08
C LEU A 145 7.16 19.07 15.47
N GLU A 146 7.95 18.39 16.31
CA GLU A 146 9.33 18.80 16.61
C GLU A 146 10.21 18.83 15.35
N PHE A 147 10.02 17.88 14.44
CA PHE A 147 10.68 17.88 13.13
C PHE A 147 10.28 19.10 12.29
N SER A 148 8.97 19.40 12.19
CA SER A 148 8.49 20.58 11.46
C SER A 148 9.04 21.88 12.00
N VAL A 149 9.06 22.03 13.33
CA VAL A 149 9.66 23.20 13.99
C VAL A 149 11.15 23.29 13.66
N CYS A 150 11.89 22.20 13.76
CA CYS A 150 13.31 22.16 13.43
C CYS A 150 13.58 22.58 11.97
N MET A 151 12.82 22.05 11.01
CA MET A 151 12.97 22.42 9.59
C MET A 151 12.77 23.92 9.37
N ARG A 152 11.75 24.52 10.02
CA ARG A 152 11.52 25.97 9.98
C ARG A 152 12.66 26.77 10.60
N THR A 153 13.22 26.32 11.72
CA THR A 153 14.38 27.00 12.34
C THR A 153 15.64 26.92 11.50
N HIS A 154 15.77 25.87 10.69
CA HIS A 154 16.87 25.68 9.73
C HIS A 154 16.60 26.31 8.35
N GLY A 155 15.62 27.21 8.26
CA GLY A 155 15.40 28.08 7.09
C GLY A 155 14.35 27.58 6.09
N ILE A 156 13.70 26.45 6.37
CA ILE A 156 12.60 25.92 5.56
C ILE A 156 11.27 26.47 6.09
N LYS A 157 11.06 27.79 5.92
CA LYS A 157 9.95 28.50 6.59
C LYS A 157 8.57 27.97 6.22
N ASP A 158 8.41 27.47 5.00
CA ASP A 158 7.15 26.94 4.48
C ASP A 158 6.90 25.48 4.87
N PHE A 159 7.72 24.91 5.76
CA PHE A 159 7.57 23.52 6.16
C PHE A 159 6.25 23.32 6.95
N PRO A 160 5.36 22.42 6.49
CA PRO A 160 4.04 22.23 7.09
C PRO A 160 4.11 21.48 8.42
N ASP A 161 3.07 21.64 9.23
CA ASP A 161 2.84 20.82 10.41
C ASP A 161 2.19 19.47 10.05
N PRO A 162 2.36 18.43 10.87
CA PRO A 162 1.70 17.15 10.63
C PRO A 162 0.18 17.27 10.80
N SER A 163 -0.58 16.71 9.86
CA SER A 163 -2.04 16.60 9.89
C SER A 163 -2.46 15.17 9.55
N ASP A 164 -3.61 14.72 10.07
CA ASP A 164 -4.16 13.36 9.80
C ASP A 164 -3.18 12.21 10.08
N GLY A 165 -2.26 12.40 11.05
CA GLY A 165 -1.26 11.39 11.41
C GLY A 165 -0.04 11.32 10.48
N GLY A 166 0.20 12.33 9.63
CA GLY A 166 1.39 12.39 8.78
C GLY A 166 1.80 13.81 8.37
N LEU A 167 2.98 13.94 7.73
CA LEU A 167 3.45 15.19 7.14
C LEU A 167 3.08 15.23 5.66
N ARG A 168 2.52 16.34 5.17
CA ARG A 168 2.19 16.51 3.74
C ARG A 168 2.98 17.67 3.15
N ILE A 169 4.18 17.36 2.66
CA ILE A 169 5.06 18.35 2.04
C ILE A 169 4.65 18.52 0.57
N ARG A 170 4.38 19.76 0.17
CA ARG A 170 4.26 20.12 -1.25
C ARG A 170 5.63 20.58 -1.74
N VAL A 171 6.29 19.73 -2.50
CA VAL A 171 7.57 20.05 -3.12
C VAL A 171 7.32 20.98 -4.30
N GLN A 172 7.91 22.16 -4.25
CA GLN A 172 7.90 23.10 -5.36
C GLN A 172 9.35 23.37 -5.78
N PRO A 173 9.73 23.07 -7.04
CA PRO A 173 11.09 23.32 -7.53
C PRO A 173 11.49 24.79 -7.35
N GLY A 174 12.73 25.03 -6.89
CA GLY A 174 13.23 26.38 -6.67
C GLY A 174 12.70 27.09 -5.40
N THR A 175 12.02 26.37 -4.51
CA THR A 175 11.62 26.89 -3.19
C THR A 175 12.46 26.27 -2.07
N SER A 176 12.28 26.76 -0.83
CA SER A 176 12.91 26.17 0.35
C SER A 176 12.52 24.70 0.58
N LEU A 177 11.43 24.24 -0.04
CA LEU A 177 10.93 22.86 0.03
C LEU A 177 11.45 21.97 -1.11
N ASP A 178 12.41 22.44 -1.90
CA ASP A 178 13.09 21.63 -2.92
C ASP A 178 14.06 20.63 -2.25
N PRO A 179 13.83 19.30 -2.36
CA PRO A 179 14.69 18.27 -1.79
C PRO A 179 16.13 18.29 -2.29
N ASN A 180 16.37 18.88 -3.47
CA ASN A 180 17.69 19.01 -4.06
C ASN A 180 18.41 20.29 -3.62
N SER A 181 17.72 21.20 -2.93
CA SER A 181 18.36 22.42 -2.44
C SER A 181 19.36 22.10 -1.32
N PRO A 182 20.55 22.74 -1.32
CA PRO A 182 21.50 22.61 -0.22
C PRO A 182 20.91 23.00 1.14
N GLN A 183 19.96 23.94 1.14
CA GLN A 183 19.27 24.39 2.35
C GLN A 183 18.40 23.28 2.94
N PHE A 184 17.57 22.62 2.12
CA PHE A 184 16.73 21.51 2.57
C PHE A 184 17.55 20.32 3.05
N GLN A 185 18.61 19.96 2.33
CA GLN A 185 19.50 18.86 2.73
C GLN A 185 20.21 19.14 4.06
N SER A 186 20.68 20.38 4.26
CA SER A 186 21.29 20.80 5.52
C SER A 186 20.29 20.74 6.69
N ALA A 187 19.08 21.26 6.48
CA ALA A 187 18.00 21.21 7.47
C ALA A 187 17.60 19.76 7.82
N MET A 188 17.40 18.91 6.81
CA MET A 188 17.11 17.48 7.00
C MET A 188 18.17 16.77 7.84
N LYS A 189 19.45 17.03 7.54
CA LYS A 189 20.57 16.44 8.29
C LYS A 189 20.58 16.91 9.75
N ALA A 190 20.33 18.19 10.00
CA ALA A 190 20.27 18.73 11.36
C ALA A 190 19.05 18.20 12.15
N CYS A 191 17.93 18.00 11.46
CA CYS A 191 16.65 17.62 12.05
C CYS A 191 16.39 16.10 12.08
N GLN A 192 17.31 15.28 11.56
CA GLN A 192 17.15 13.83 11.42
C GLN A 192 16.75 13.12 12.72
N LYS A 193 17.17 13.63 13.88
CA LYS A 193 16.80 13.08 15.20
C LYS A 193 15.30 13.16 15.53
N TYR A 194 14.58 14.10 14.90
CA TYR A 194 13.14 14.29 15.09
C TYR A 194 12.32 13.67 13.95
N GLY A 195 12.96 13.33 12.83
CA GLY A 195 12.26 12.76 11.67
C GLY A 195 11.86 11.30 11.90
N PRO A 196 10.78 10.81 11.26
CA PRO A 196 10.50 9.38 11.20
C PRO A 196 11.69 8.62 10.61
N LYS A 197 12.03 7.47 11.21
CA LYS A 197 13.10 6.56 10.74
C LYS A 197 12.80 6.14 9.29
N GLY A 198 13.46 6.80 8.33
CA GLY A 198 13.21 6.62 6.89
C GLY A 198 13.46 7.86 6.03
N LEU A 199 13.49 9.07 6.63
CA LEU A 199 13.82 10.33 5.96
C LEU A 199 15.32 10.66 5.95
N GLY A 200 16.20 9.66 6.12
CA GLY A 200 17.63 9.87 5.93
C GLY A 200 17.95 10.07 4.44
N PRO A 201 18.95 10.87 4.07
CA PRO A 201 19.45 10.89 2.70
C PRO A 201 19.87 9.47 2.32
N GLY A 202 19.07 8.81 1.49
CA GLY A 202 19.41 7.50 0.94
C GLY A 202 20.65 7.62 0.08
N GLY A 203 21.65 6.81 0.41
CA GLY A 203 22.69 6.42 -0.56
C GLY A 203 22.18 5.31 -1.47
#